data_AF-A0A8X7PW59-F1
#
_entry.id   AF-A0A8X7PW59-F1
#
_cell.length_a   1.000
_cell.length_b   1.000
_cell.length_c   1.000
_cell.angle_alpha   90.00
_cell.angle_beta   90.00
_cell.angle_gamma   90.00
#
_symmetry.space_group_name_H-M   'P 1'
#
loop_
_entity.id
_entity.type
_entity.pdbx_description
1 polymer ?
#
loop_
_entity_poly.entity_id
_entity_poly.type
_entity_poly.pdbx_seq_one_letter_code
_entity_poly.pdbx_strand_id
1 'polypeptide(L)'
;NSTEFDEKLFIYHHFVHKVMDNYGKQIHEWKKKWEINKVEENDGEPVDDLALMKMAYTNKKTGQIDDGLVREVVTLVQTQMQDEVSQLQTEDDDSTASINLSRFRINEI
;
A
#
# COMPACT_ATOMS: atom_id res chain seq x y z
N ASN A 1 -1.71 51.49 -4.48
CA ASN A 1 -0.58 50.59 -4.15
C ASN A 1 -1.03 49.36 -3.37
N SER A 2 -1.67 49.44 -2.19
CA SER A 2 -2.02 48.22 -1.42
C SER A 2 -3.00 47.25 -2.13
N THR A 3 -4.03 47.78 -2.79
CA THR A 3 -5.05 46.99 -3.51
C THR A 3 -4.53 46.28 -4.76
N GLU A 4 -3.54 46.87 -5.44
CA GLU A 4 -2.92 46.30 -6.64
C GLU A 4 -2.06 45.06 -6.31
N PHE A 5 -1.43 45.06 -5.13
CA PHE A 5 -0.69 43.89 -4.62
C PHE A 5 -1.63 42.74 -4.24
N ASP A 6 -2.79 43.03 -3.64
CA ASP A 6 -3.79 42.01 -3.27
C ASP A 6 -4.42 41.33 -4.49
N GLU A 7 -4.75 42.09 -5.54
CA GLU A 7 -5.26 41.53 -6.80
C GLU A 7 -4.23 40.64 -7.50
N LYS A 8 -2.96 41.06 -7.51
CA LYS A 8 -1.86 40.27 -8.09
C LYS A 8 -1.63 38.98 -7.31
N LEU A 9 -1.74 39.01 -5.99
CA LEU A 9 -1.61 37.82 -5.13
C LEU A 9 -2.75 36.83 -5.37
N PHE A 10 -3.99 37.34 -5.52
CA PHE A 10 -5.15 36.52 -5.87
C PHE A 10 -4.98 35.81 -7.22
N ILE A 11 -4.53 36.54 -8.25
CA ILE A 11 -4.28 35.97 -9.58
C ILE A 11 -3.18 34.90 -9.51
N TYR A 12 -2.11 35.15 -8.75
CA TYR A 12 -1.02 34.19 -8.58
C TYR A 12 -1.48 32.91 -7.89
N HIS A 13 -2.19 33.01 -6.76
CA HIS A 13 -2.74 31.83 -6.07
C HIS A 13 -3.72 31.05 -6.95
N HIS A 14 -4.62 31.73 -7.66
CA HIS A 14 -5.57 31.08 -8.55
C HIS A 14 -4.87 30.33 -9.69
N PHE A 15 -3.84 30.95 -10.29
CA PHE A 15 -3.05 30.32 -11.33
C PHE A 15 -2.31 29.09 -10.82
N VAL A 16 -1.62 29.20 -9.68
CA VAL A 16 -0.90 28.07 -9.06
C VAL A 16 -1.85 26.92 -8.76
N HIS A 17 -3.01 27.19 -8.12
CA HIS A 17 -3.99 26.15 -7.81
C HIS A 17 -4.47 25.42 -9.07
N LYS A 18 -4.83 26.17 -10.11
CA LYS A 18 -5.30 25.60 -11.39
C LYS A 18 -4.23 24.74 -12.07
N VAL A 19 -2.98 25.19 -12.04
CA VAL A 19 -1.84 24.45 -12.59
C VAL A 19 -1.62 23.16 -11.81
N MET A 20 -1.62 23.23 -10.48
CA MET A 20 -1.44 22.06 -9.61
C MET A 20 -2.59 21.05 -9.77
N ASP A 21 -3.84 21.50 -9.87
CA ASP A 21 -5.01 20.64 -10.11
C ASP A 21 -4.90 19.91 -11.46
N ASN A 22 -4.44 20.60 -12.51
CA ASN A 22 -4.25 20.01 -13.82
C ASN A 22 -3.17 18.91 -13.81
N TYR A 23 -2.04 19.17 -13.17
CA TYR A 23 -0.98 18.17 -13.01
C TYR A 23 -1.43 16.99 -12.15
N GLY A 24 -2.13 17.24 -11.03
CA GLY A 24 -2.67 16.19 -10.18
C GLY A 24 -3.58 15.23 -10.95
N LYS A 25 -4.44 15.77 -11.82
CA LYS A 25 -5.30 14.96 -12.71
C LYS A 25 -4.48 14.14 -13.70
N GLN A 26 -3.48 14.72 -14.34
CA GLN A 26 -2.64 13.98 -15.30
C GLN A 26 -1.85 12.86 -14.62
N ILE A 27 -1.29 13.11 -13.44
CA ILE A 27 -0.56 12.10 -12.65
C ILE A 27 -1.49 10.94 -12.28
N HIS A 28 -2.73 11.23 -11.87
CA HIS A 28 -3.69 10.19 -11.56
C HIS A 28 -4.04 9.32 -12.78
N GLU A 29 -4.30 9.96 -13.93
CA GLU A 29 -4.58 9.23 -15.18
C GLU A 29 -3.38 8.41 -15.66
N TRP A 30 -2.16 8.96 -15.58
CA TRP A 30 -0.94 8.22 -15.90
C TRP A 30 -0.72 7.06 -14.95
N LYS A 31 -0.92 7.25 -13.65
CA LYS A 31 -0.83 6.17 -12.66
C LYS A 31 -1.83 5.06 -12.98
N LYS A 32 -3.10 5.41 -13.23
CA LYS A 32 -4.13 4.43 -13.58
C LYS A 32 -3.76 3.63 -14.82
N LYS A 33 -3.24 4.29 -15.87
CA LYS A 33 -2.79 3.61 -17.09
C LYS A 33 -1.59 2.70 -16.83
N TRP A 34 -0.64 3.13 -15.99
CA TRP A 34 0.52 2.33 -15.63
C TRP A 34 0.13 1.07 -14.86
N GLU A 35 -0.77 1.18 -13.87
CA GLU A 35 -1.27 0.01 -13.12
C GLU A 35 -2.00 -0.98 -14.05
N ILE A 36 -2.87 -0.49 -14.94
CA ILE A 36 -3.59 -1.35 -15.91
C ILE A 36 -2.61 -2.07 -16.84
N ASN A 37 -1.63 -1.34 -17.39
CA ASN A 37 -0.62 -1.92 -18.27
C ASN A 37 0.19 -3.01 -17.54
N LYS A 38 0.56 -2.76 -16.28
CA LYS A 38 1.24 -3.75 -15.45
C LYS A 38 0.39 -5.01 -15.26
N VAL A 39 -0.92 -4.87 -15.02
CA VAL A 39 -1.84 -6.02 -14.91
C VAL A 39 -1.97 -6.77 -16.23
N GLU A 40 -2.06 -6.07 -17.37
CA GLU A 40 -2.08 -6.68 -18.70
C GLU A 40 -0.79 -7.43 -19.03
N GLU A 41 0.38 -6.89 -18.66
CA GLU A 41 1.68 -7.56 -18.82
C GLU A 41 1.82 -8.82 -17.94
N ASN A 42 1.04 -8.92 -16.85
CA ASN A 42 1.03 -10.04 -15.92
C ASN A 42 -0.21 -10.94 -16.09
N ASP A 43 -0.70 -11.09 -17.34
CA ASP A 43 -1.82 -11.98 -17.70
C ASP A 43 -3.13 -11.71 -16.94
N GLY A 44 -3.32 -10.48 -16.46
CA GLY A 44 -4.51 -10.09 -15.71
C GLY A 44 -4.40 -10.28 -14.19
N GLU A 45 -3.28 -10.78 -13.67
CA GLU A 45 -3.06 -10.82 -12.22
C GLU A 45 -2.57 -9.47 -11.68
N PRO A 46 -3.16 -8.98 -10.56
CA PRO A 46 -2.62 -7.84 -9.85
C PRO A 46 -1.19 -8.16 -9.42
N VAL A 47 -0.28 -7.27 -9.75
CA VAL A 47 1.14 -7.50 -9.49
C VAL A 47 1.38 -7.51 -7.98
N ASP A 48 1.69 -8.68 -7.44
CA ASP A 48 2.10 -8.81 -6.04
C ASP A 48 3.47 -8.14 -5.87
N ASP A 49 3.48 -6.95 -5.26
CA ASP A 49 4.69 -6.18 -5.01
C ASP A 49 5.70 -6.95 -4.14
N LEU A 50 5.24 -7.85 -3.26
CA LEU A 50 6.11 -8.72 -2.48
C LEU A 50 6.73 -9.81 -3.36
N ALA A 51 5.97 -10.37 -4.30
CA ALA A 51 6.49 -11.31 -5.30
C ALA A 51 7.50 -10.64 -6.25
N LEU A 52 7.23 -9.40 -6.68
CA LEU A 52 8.17 -8.62 -7.47
C LEU A 52 9.46 -8.33 -6.70
N MET A 53 9.34 -7.87 -5.45
CA MET A 53 10.51 -7.62 -4.60
C MET A 53 11.33 -8.89 -4.43
N LYS A 54 10.69 -10.03 -4.12
CA LYS A 54 11.37 -11.33 -4.09
C LYS A 54 12.09 -11.62 -5.40
N MET A 55 11.41 -11.49 -6.53
CA MET A 55 11.98 -11.83 -7.84
C MET A 55 13.15 -10.92 -8.22
N ALA A 56 13.07 -9.62 -7.92
CA ALA A 56 14.13 -8.65 -8.23
C ALA A 56 15.43 -8.92 -7.45
N TYR A 57 15.32 -9.40 -6.22
CA TYR A 57 16.47 -9.68 -5.34
C TYR A 57 16.84 -11.18 -5.26
N THR A 58 16.12 -12.04 -5.97
CA THR A 58 16.43 -13.47 -6.05
C THR A 58 17.54 -13.72 -7.09
N ASN A 59 18.62 -14.34 -6.64
CA ASN A 59 19.71 -14.74 -7.51
C ASN A 59 19.29 -15.95 -8.37
N LYS A 60 19.31 -15.79 -9.70
CA LYS A 60 18.87 -16.83 -10.66
C LYS A 60 19.67 -18.14 -10.58
N LYS A 61 20.89 -18.12 -10.02
CA LYS A 61 21.74 -19.33 -9.87
C LYS A 61 21.39 -20.12 -8.62
N THR A 62 21.03 -19.45 -7.53
CA THR A 62 20.77 -20.09 -6.23
C THR A 62 19.30 -20.22 -5.90
N GLY A 63 18.43 -19.44 -6.56
CA GLY A 63 17.00 -19.36 -6.25
C GLY A 63 16.70 -18.68 -4.92
N GLN A 64 17.69 -18.01 -4.31
CA GLN A 64 17.56 -17.35 -3.00
C GLN A 64 17.73 -15.84 -3.12
N ILE A 65 17.11 -15.11 -2.19
CA ILE A 65 17.32 -13.67 -2.03
C ILE A 65 18.76 -13.44 -1.52
N ASP A 66 19.56 -12.73 -2.33
CA ASP A 66 20.97 -12.46 -2.04
C ASP A 66 21.13 -11.30 -1.05
N ASP A 67 20.21 -10.33 -1.10
CA ASP A 67 20.18 -9.22 -0.17
C ASP A 67 19.63 -9.65 1.20
N GLY A 68 20.48 -9.55 2.23
CA GLY A 68 20.15 -9.98 3.58
C GLY A 68 18.99 -9.21 4.24
N LEU A 69 18.84 -7.92 3.94
CA LEU A 69 17.77 -7.08 4.48
C LEU A 69 16.45 -7.39 3.79
N VAL A 70 16.47 -7.50 2.46
CA VAL A 70 15.29 -7.89 1.68
C VAL A 70 14.81 -9.27 2.10
N ARG A 71 15.73 -10.20 2.36
CA ARG A 71 15.38 -11.54 2.86
C ARG A 71 14.65 -11.45 4.20
N GLU A 72 15.15 -10.67 5.16
CA GLU A 72 14.52 -10.52 6.47
C GLU A 72 13.14 -9.88 6.39
N VAL A 73 13.02 -8.77 5.63
CA VAL A 73 11.74 -8.08 5.39
C VAL A 73 10.73 -9.01 4.75
N VAL A 74 11.14 -9.75 3.71
CA VAL A 74 10.30 -10.72 3.02
C VAL A 74 9.82 -11.81 3.99
N THR A 75 10.71 -12.39 4.79
CA THR A 75 10.34 -13.44 5.75
C THR A 75 9.39 -12.93 6.81
N LEU A 76 9.61 -11.73 7.34
CA LEU A 76 8.75 -11.12 8.34
C LEU A 76 7.33 -10.89 7.80
N VAL A 77 7.21 -10.30 6.61
CA VAL A 77 5.91 -10.03 5.97
C VAL A 77 5.19 -11.35 5.66
N GLN A 78 5.89 -12.37 5.16
CA GLN A 78 5.29 -13.67 4.89
C GLN A 78 4.76 -14.35 6.16
N THR A 79 5.53 -14.34 7.25
CA THR A 79 5.13 -14.95 8.52
C THR A 79 3.93 -14.21 9.12
N GLN A 80 3.94 -12.88 9.11
CA GLN A 80 2.82 -12.08 9.63
C GLN A 80 1.52 -12.31 8.83
N MET A 81 1.60 -12.36 7.49
CA MET A 81 0.43 -12.67 6.67
C MET A 81 -0.10 -14.09 6.91
N GLN A 82 0.75 -15.08 7.18
CA GLN A 82 0.31 -16.44 7.49
C GLN A 82 -0.28 -16.56 8.90
N ASP A 83 0.27 -15.86 9.89
CA ASP A 83 -0.21 -15.90 11.26
C ASP A 83 -1.56 -15.17 11.43
N GLU A 84 -1.78 -14.09 10.67
CA GLU A 84 -3.07 -13.39 10.62
C GLU A 84 -4.14 -14.22 9.87
N VAL A 85 -3.78 -14.85 8.76
CA VAL A 85 -4.70 -15.73 8.01
C VAL A 85 -5.04 -17.00 8.79
N SER A 86 -4.07 -17.56 9.53
CA SER A 86 -4.28 -18.77 10.36
C SER A 86 -5.20 -18.51 11.56
N GLN A 87 -5.16 -17.31 12.14
CA GLN A 87 -6.09 -16.92 13.23
C GLN A 87 -7.54 -16.77 12.76
N LEU A 88 -7.78 -16.55 11.46
CA LEU A 88 -9.13 -16.45 10.88
C LEU A 88 -9.73 -17.79 10.44
N GLN A 89 -8.97 -18.89 10.45
CA GLN A 89 -9.42 -20.22 10.00
C GLN A 89 -9.65 -21.21 11.14
N THR A 90 -9.57 -20.80 12.41
CA THR A 90 -9.82 -21.68 13.57
C THR A 90 -11.20 -21.55 14.19
N GLU A 91 -12.17 -20.92 13.51
CA GLU A 91 -13.54 -20.76 14.03
C GLU A 91 -14.58 -21.73 13.44
N ASP A 92 -14.18 -22.69 12.59
CA ASP A 92 -15.06 -23.75 12.09
C ASP A 92 -14.60 -25.13 12.59
N ASP A 93 -14.60 -25.34 13.92
CA ASP A 93 -14.89 -26.66 14.46
C ASP A 93 -15.81 -26.55 15.67
N ASP A 94 -16.85 -27.37 15.64
CA ASP A 94 -18.13 -27.24 16.33
C ASP A 94 -18.00 -27.38 17.86
N SER A 95 -17.65 -26.30 18.57
CA SER A 95 -17.63 -26.31 20.03
C SER A 95 -18.24 -25.05 20.64
N THR A 96 -19.56 -25.17 20.82
CA THR A 96 -20.37 -24.58 21.88
C THR A 96 -19.59 -23.83 22.97
N ALA A 97 -19.78 -22.51 22.99
CA ALA A 97 -19.60 -21.59 24.12
C ALA A 97 -18.17 -21.42 24.70
N SER A 98 -17.49 -20.36 24.27
CA SER A 98 -16.62 -19.62 25.19
C SER A 98 -16.48 -18.15 24.78
N ILE A 99 -17.20 -17.28 25.47
CA ILE A 99 -17.05 -15.83 25.38
C ILE A 99 -15.68 -15.48 25.99
N ASN A 100 -14.70 -15.13 25.16
CA ASN A 100 -13.47 -14.49 25.61
C ASN A 100 -13.35 -13.11 24.98
N LEU A 101 -14.17 -12.19 25.48
CA LEU A 101 -14.00 -10.75 25.30
C LEU A 101 -12.65 -10.33 25.91
N SER A 102 -11.62 -10.19 25.07
CA SER A 102 -10.27 -9.85 25.53
C SER A 102 -9.86 -8.43 25.13
N ARG A 103 -10.02 -7.54 26.12
CA ARG A 103 -9.04 -6.50 26.50
C ARG A 103 -8.93 -5.23 25.65
N PHE A 104 -10.00 -4.42 25.63
CA PHE A 104 -9.80 -2.96 25.80
C PHE A 104 -9.99 -2.65 27.28
N ARG A 105 -8.93 -2.18 27.94
CA ARG A 105 -8.93 -1.88 29.37
C ARG A 105 -9.93 -0.75 29.62
N ILE A 106 -11.04 -1.09 30.27
CA ILE A 106 -11.97 -0.15 30.87
C ILE A 106 -11.17 0.69 31.88
N ASN A 107 -10.74 1.87 31.43
CA ASN A 107 -10.30 2.96 32.28
C ASN A 107 -11.47 3.94 32.32
N GLU A 108 -12.22 3.96 33.41
CA GLU A 108 -12.28 5.08 34.36
C GLU A 108 -13.34 4.75 35.43
N ILE A 109 -13.01 5.10 36.68
CA ILE A 109 -13.76 4.82 37.91
C ILE A 109 -15.07 5.61 37.96
#